data_AF-A0A9P8SDG6-F1
#
_entry.id   AF-A0A9P8SDG6-F1
#
_cell.length_a   1.000
_cell.length_b   1.000
_cell.length_c   1.000
_cell.angle_alpha   90.00
_cell.angle_beta   90.00
_cell.angle_gamma   90.00
#
_symmetry.space_group_name_H-M   'P 1'
#
loop_
_entity.id
_entity.type
_entity.pdbx_description
1 polymer ?
#
loop_
_entity_poly.entity_id
_entity_poly.type
_entity_poly.pdbx_seq_one_letter_code
_entity_poly.pdbx_strand_id
1 'polypeptide(L)'
;MASPPSGRSSLALAASYAFDWIILVVVVVAGGILGRIEPNKRPFSLDDPNISFPFTVNQTVPTWLLVILCGLAPAVIILFIAIVLVPGGTVPKNTPQVLIWKRKLWEWHVGWLGLLLAVGSAFFFISGIKNMCGKPRPDLLSRCEPDIANRDSYQVGGFKGEAAGALLYSGSICKQTDKYKLDDGFRSYPSGHAAASAAGLIYLSLYLASKFAVTIPFVVPNANTHGEASSHVAFPSRANAGADSSYEASSIRNGYTYGESPTGKAGSVANRNAKHNMKVQSLRRQAAAPPIYLLVITLAPFCLSIFISASRWFDFRHHGFDILFGYLIGTICAIYSFRYYHMPIRAGAGWAWGPRSGSRAFWAGVGRLGYAGERSDFDARVDQADLGESGDVDLHPAHQAGDPSMGGGGGMSYRAAHYGASPQQPGPFQDVELERMENMHRPMGPPGHASSSRDVR
;
A
#
# COMPACT_ATOMS: atom_id res chain seq x y z
N MET A 1 5.63 -38.66 -0.05
CA MET A 1 5.59 -37.96 1.26
C MET A 1 4.15 -37.61 1.57
N ALA A 2 3.70 -37.79 2.82
CA ALA A 2 2.31 -37.47 3.19
C ALA A 2 2.10 -35.96 3.29
N SER A 3 1.08 -35.43 2.60
CA SER A 3 0.64 -34.04 2.78
C SER A 3 0.22 -33.82 4.24
N PRO A 4 0.67 -32.74 4.91
CA PRO A 4 0.28 -32.49 6.29
C PRO A 4 -1.24 -32.26 6.38
N PRO A 5 -1.89 -32.67 7.48
CA PRO A 5 -3.33 -32.49 7.64
C PRO A 5 -3.70 -31.01 7.57
N SER A 6 -4.65 -30.67 6.70
CA SER A 6 -5.05 -29.31 6.33
C SER A 6 -5.30 -28.39 7.53
N GLY A 7 -5.84 -28.92 8.63
CA GLY A 7 -6.10 -28.18 9.87
C GLY A 7 -4.87 -27.51 10.51
N ARG A 8 -3.66 -28.07 10.37
CA ARG A 8 -2.44 -27.45 10.96
C ARG A 8 -2.07 -26.14 10.25
N SER A 9 -2.25 -26.09 8.94
CA SER A 9 -1.94 -24.90 8.13
C SER A 9 -2.97 -23.77 8.33
N SER A 10 -4.25 -24.10 8.53
CA SER A 10 -5.29 -23.11 8.82
C SER A 10 -5.15 -22.51 10.22
N LEU A 11 -4.77 -23.30 11.21
CA LEU A 11 -4.53 -22.81 12.58
C LEU A 11 -3.33 -21.84 12.61
N ALA A 12 -2.22 -22.17 11.94
CA ALA A 12 -1.06 -21.29 11.84
C ALA A 12 -1.39 -19.95 11.15
N LEU A 13 -2.26 -19.98 10.13
CA LEU A 13 -2.73 -18.78 9.45
C LEU A 13 -3.61 -17.90 10.36
N ALA A 14 -4.58 -18.49 11.07
CA ALA A 14 -5.41 -17.76 12.02
C ALA A 14 -4.59 -17.16 13.17
N ALA A 15 -3.61 -17.92 13.68
CA ALA A 15 -2.70 -17.47 14.72
C ALA A 15 -1.82 -16.28 14.28
N SER A 16 -1.37 -16.22 13.03
CA SER A 16 -0.56 -15.08 12.58
C SER A 16 -1.37 -13.79 12.44
N TYR A 17 -2.63 -13.85 12.03
CA TYR A 17 -3.51 -12.67 12.06
C TYR A 17 -3.94 -12.27 13.47
N ALA A 18 -4.12 -13.23 14.39
CA ALA A 18 -4.32 -12.90 15.80
C ALA A 18 -3.08 -12.18 16.39
N PHE A 19 -1.88 -12.60 15.97
CA PHE A 19 -0.62 -11.96 16.35
C PHE A 19 -0.47 -10.53 15.78
N ASP A 20 -0.86 -10.29 14.51
CA ASP A 20 -0.96 -8.93 13.95
C ASP A 20 -1.83 -8.01 14.85
N TRP A 21 -3.03 -8.48 15.23
CA TRP A 21 -3.92 -7.71 16.13
C TRP A 21 -3.28 -7.44 17.49
N ILE A 22 -2.62 -8.42 18.10
CA ILE A 22 -1.91 -8.26 19.38
C ILE A 22 -0.81 -7.20 19.25
N ILE A 23 0.02 -7.24 18.20
CA ILE A 23 1.06 -6.22 17.96
C ILE A 23 0.44 -4.83 17.86
N LEU A 24 -0.62 -4.66 17.07
CA LEU A 24 -1.26 -3.35 16.90
C LEU A 24 -1.87 -2.81 18.21
N VAL A 25 -2.48 -3.68 19.02
CA VAL A 25 -2.97 -3.31 20.37
C VAL A 25 -1.80 -2.93 21.27
N VAL A 26 -0.69 -3.67 21.26
CA VAL A 26 0.52 -3.35 22.04
C VAL A 26 1.10 -1.99 21.63
N VAL A 27 1.16 -1.67 20.33
CA VAL A 27 1.62 -0.36 19.83
C VAL A 27 0.72 0.78 20.33
N VAL A 28 -0.60 0.61 20.30
CA VAL A 28 -1.56 1.60 20.85
C VAL A 28 -1.40 1.75 22.37
N VAL A 29 -1.28 0.66 23.11
CA VAL A 29 -1.07 0.68 24.57
C VAL A 29 0.26 1.36 24.92
N ALA A 30 1.35 1.04 24.20
CA ALA A 30 2.64 1.70 24.36
C ALA A 30 2.55 3.22 24.09
N GLY A 31 1.85 3.64 23.02
CA GLY A 31 1.56 5.05 22.74
C GLY A 31 0.76 5.73 23.86
N GLY A 32 -0.14 5.00 24.51
CA GLY A 32 -0.93 5.48 25.65
C GLY A 32 -0.14 5.58 26.95
N ILE A 33 0.80 4.65 27.19
CA ILE A 33 1.76 4.71 28.31
C ILE A 33 2.71 5.89 28.12
N LEU A 34 3.32 6.02 26.93
CA LEU A 34 4.15 7.17 26.57
C LEU A 34 3.38 8.48 26.83
N GLY A 35 2.15 8.61 26.35
CA GLY A 35 1.32 9.81 26.57
C GLY A 35 1.07 10.23 28.03
N ARG A 36 1.33 9.36 29.02
CA ARG A 36 1.23 9.67 30.46
C ARG A 36 2.57 10.00 31.14
N ILE A 37 3.70 9.69 30.53
CA ILE A 37 5.02 10.07 31.05
C ILE A 37 5.15 11.60 31.00
N GLU A 38 5.71 12.19 32.07
CA GLU A 38 5.96 13.63 32.14
C GLU A 38 6.84 14.08 30.96
N PRO A 39 6.45 15.13 30.21
CA PRO A 39 7.23 15.58 29.08
C PRO A 39 8.45 16.35 29.56
N ASN A 40 9.47 16.42 28.71
CA ASN A 40 10.53 17.40 28.87
C ASN A 40 9.91 18.81 28.95
N LYS A 41 10.49 19.70 29.77
CA LYS A 41 10.00 21.07 29.97
C LYS A 41 11.04 22.04 29.41
N ARG A 42 10.97 22.29 28.10
CA ARG A 42 11.92 23.17 27.42
C ARG A 42 11.85 24.58 28.03
N PRO A 43 13.00 25.19 28.37
CA PRO A 43 13.03 26.57 28.85
C PRO A 43 12.40 27.56 27.88
N PHE A 44 11.73 28.58 28.42
CA PHE A 44 10.99 29.58 27.66
C PHE A 44 11.17 30.98 28.27
N SER A 45 10.91 32.01 27.46
CA SER A 45 10.90 33.41 27.90
C SER A 45 9.50 33.81 28.37
N LEU A 46 9.41 34.63 29.40
CA LEU A 46 8.12 35.13 29.91
C LEU A 46 7.50 36.20 29.00
N ASP A 47 8.31 36.88 28.18
CA ASP A 47 7.86 37.96 27.29
C ASP A 47 7.63 37.50 25.84
N ASP A 48 7.64 36.18 25.56
CA ASP A 48 7.38 35.64 24.21
C ASP A 48 5.87 35.73 23.86
N PRO A 49 5.45 36.57 22.89
CA PRO A 49 4.05 36.73 22.55
C PRO A 49 3.43 35.43 22.01
N ASN A 50 4.23 34.54 21.42
CA ASN A 50 3.73 33.31 20.80
C ASN A 50 3.14 32.34 21.83
N ILE A 51 3.53 32.42 23.11
CA ILE A 51 3.05 31.54 24.20
C ILE A 51 2.11 32.25 25.20
N SER A 52 1.68 33.46 24.87
CA SER A 52 0.88 34.36 25.71
C SER A 52 -0.64 34.26 25.51
N PHE A 53 -1.11 33.38 24.63
CA PHE A 53 -2.55 33.27 24.30
C PHE A 53 -3.38 32.75 25.48
N PRO A 54 -4.68 33.13 25.56
CA PRO A 54 -5.58 32.66 26.60
C PRO A 54 -5.85 31.15 26.47
N PHE A 55 -6.04 30.48 27.62
CA PHE A 55 -6.33 29.05 27.67
C PHE A 55 -7.76 28.76 27.20
N THR A 56 -7.89 28.12 26.04
CA THR A 56 -9.19 27.72 25.48
C THR A 56 -9.74 26.49 26.20
N VAL A 57 -10.64 26.71 27.16
CA VAL A 57 -11.32 25.64 27.92
C VAL A 57 -12.14 24.73 26.99
N ASN A 58 -13.02 25.34 26.19
CA ASN A 58 -13.91 24.63 25.26
C ASN A 58 -13.26 24.52 23.88
N GLN A 59 -12.56 23.40 23.64
CA GLN A 59 -11.95 23.08 22.35
C GLN A 59 -13.01 22.72 21.31
N THR A 60 -12.88 23.24 20.09
CA THR A 60 -13.82 22.97 18.99
C THR A 60 -13.95 21.48 18.68
N VAL A 61 -12.83 20.77 18.68
CA VAL A 61 -12.78 19.30 18.63
C VAL A 61 -12.14 18.78 19.93
N PRO A 62 -12.91 18.23 20.88
CA PRO A 62 -12.34 17.58 22.07
C PRO A 62 -11.80 16.18 21.73
N THR A 63 -10.90 15.66 22.57
CA THR A 63 -10.21 14.38 22.34
C THR A 63 -11.15 13.18 22.16
N TRP A 64 -12.28 13.15 22.87
CA TRP A 64 -13.27 12.07 22.70
C TRP A 64 -13.93 12.12 21.30
N LEU A 65 -14.21 13.31 20.79
CA LEU A 65 -14.80 13.50 19.46
C LEU A 65 -13.80 13.14 18.37
N LEU A 66 -12.51 13.46 18.57
CA LEU A 66 -11.43 13.01 17.68
C LEU A 66 -11.40 11.47 17.53
N VAL A 67 -11.50 10.73 18.65
CA VAL A 67 -11.53 9.25 18.62
C VAL A 67 -12.75 8.72 17.87
N ILE A 68 -13.91 9.36 18.03
CA ILE A 68 -15.12 9.00 17.27
C ILE A 68 -14.94 9.30 15.78
N LEU A 69 -14.56 10.52 15.41
CA LEU A 69 -14.46 10.96 14.02
C LEU A 69 -13.34 10.25 13.23
N CYS A 70 -12.23 9.91 13.87
CA CYS A 70 -11.04 9.39 13.20
C CYS A 70 -10.80 7.89 13.42
N GLY A 71 -11.46 7.28 14.41
CA GLY A 71 -11.41 5.84 14.67
C GLY A 71 -12.76 5.16 14.43
N LEU A 72 -13.76 5.48 15.26
CA LEU A 72 -15.03 4.75 15.29
C LEU A 72 -15.86 4.92 14.00
N ALA A 73 -16.04 6.16 13.53
CA ALA A 73 -16.82 6.44 12.32
C ALA A 73 -16.17 5.80 11.06
N PRO A 74 -14.84 5.92 10.82
CA PRO A 74 -14.17 5.14 9.78
C PRO A 74 -14.35 3.63 9.91
N ALA A 75 -14.24 3.07 11.12
CA ALA A 75 -14.45 1.64 11.35
C ALA A 75 -15.87 1.19 10.97
N VAL A 76 -16.90 1.96 11.33
CA VAL A 76 -18.31 1.71 10.98
C VAL A 76 -18.54 1.85 9.46
N ILE A 77 -17.97 2.87 8.81
CA ILE A 77 -18.09 3.06 7.36
C ILE A 77 -17.41 1.91 6.59
N ILE A 78 -16.22 1.47 7.02
CA ILE A 78 -15.52 0.31 6.45
C ILE A 78 -16.36 -0.96 6.61
N LEU A 79 -16.93 -1.21 7.79
CA LEU A 79 -17.81 -2.34 8.05
C LEU A 79 -19.05 -2.33 7.14
N PHE A 80 -19.73 -1.18 7.03
CA PHE A 80 -20.89 -1.01 6.17
C PHE A 80 -20.55 -1.31 4.70
N ILE A 81 -19.46 -0.76 4.18
CA ILE A 81 -19.03 -0.97 2.79
C ILE A 81 -18.63 -2.43 2.54
N ALA A 82 -17.91 -3.06 3.47
CA ALA A 82 -17.52 -4.47 3.37
C ALA A 82 -18.70 -5.45 3.45
N ILE A 83 -19.78 -5.08 4.15
CA ILE A 83 -21.01 -5.90 4.22
C ILE A 83 -21.94 -5.64 3.04
N VAL A 84 -22.10 -4.39 2.60
CA VAL A 84 -23.12 -4.00 1.61
C VAL A 84 -22.60 -3.99 0.17
N LEU A 85 -21.41 -3.43 -0.08
CA LEU A 85 -20.90 -3.17 -1.44
C LEU A 85 -19.90 -4.24 -1.93
N VAL A 86 -19.39 -5.08 -1.04
CA VAL A 86 -18.58 -6.26 -1.37
C VAL A 86 -19.45 -7.51 -1.33
N PRO A 87 -19.33 -8.47 -2.28
CA PRO A 87 -18.63 -8.34 -3.54
C PRO A 87 -19.39 -7.43 -4.52
N GLY A 88 -18.65 -6.74 -5.39
CA GLY A 88 -19.24 -6.02 -6.51
C GLY A 88 -19.80 -6.96 -7.57
N GLY A 89 -20.42 -6.38 -8.61
CA GLY A 89 -21.06 -7.12 -9.72
C GLY A 89 -20.11 -7.92 -10.63
N THR A 90 -18.84 -8.07 -10.27
CA THR A 90 -17.84 -8.90 -10.97
C THR A 90 -17.93 -10.38 -10.61
N VAL A 91 -18.64 -10.74 -9.54
CA VAL A 91 -18.79 -12.14 -9.11
C VAL A 91 -19.87 -12.86 -9.94
N PRO A 92 -19.60 -14.06 -10.49
CA PRO A 92 -20.60 -14.84 -11.23
C PRO A 92 -21.87 -15.11 -10.43
N LYS A 93 -23.02 -15.11 -11.11
CA LYS A 93 -24.34 -15.34 -10.47
C LYS A 93 -24.48 -16.71 -9.78
N ASN A 94 -23.61 -17.66 -10.10
CA ASN A 94 -23.62 -19.03 -9.57
C ASN A 94 -22.67 -19.23 -8.37
N THR A 95 -22.00 -18.18 -7.88
CA THR A 95 -21.05 -18.30 -6.76
C THR A 95 -21.76 -18.59 -5.43
N PRO A 96 -21.35 -19.62 -4.66
CA PRO A 96 -22.00 -19.97 -3.40
C PRO A 96 -21.82 -18.90 -2.33
N GLN A 97 -22.88 -18.69 -1.51
CA GLN A 97 -22.94 -17.67 -0.47
C GLN A 97 -21.79 -17.73 0.55
N VAL A 98 -21.25 -18.92 0.81
CA VAL A 98 -20.11 -19.10 1.74
C VAL A 98 -18.85 -18.37 1.24
N LEU A 99 -18.56 -18.39 -0.07
CA LEU A 99 -17.41 -17.66 -0.64
C LEU A 99 -17.64 -16.15 -0.63
N ILE A 100 -18.88 -15.73 -0.88
CA ILE A 100 -19.31 -14.33 -0.79
C ILE A 100 -19.08 -13.79 0.63
N TRP A 101 -19.51 -14.52 1.67
CA TRP A 101 -19.29 -14.14 3.06
C TRP A 101 -17.81 -14.20 3.46
N LYS A 102 -17.05 -15.22 3.01
CA LYS A 102 -15.58 -15.27 3.20
C LYS A 102 -14.92 -14.00 2.67
N ARG A 103 -15.32 -13.48 1.50
CA ARG A 103 -14.79 -12.22 0.94
C ARG A 103 -15.24 -10.99 1.71
N LYS A 104 -16.52 -10.88 2.09
CA LYS A 104 -17.03 -9.76 2.93
C LYS A 104 -16.25 -9.63 4.24
N LEU A 105 -16.09 -10.74 4.96
CA LEU A 105 -15.36 -10.80 6.22
C LEU A 105 -13.87 -10.50 6.04
N TRP A 106 -13.26 -10.96 4.94
CA TRP A 106 -11.87 -10.65 4.60
C TRP A 106 -11.63 -9.15 4.38
N GLU A 107 -12.46 -8.51 3.55
CA GLU A 107 -12.36 -7.07 3.26
C GLU A 107 -12.62 -6.19 4.50
N TRP A 108 -13.51 -6.63 5.40
CA TRP A 108 -13.72 -6.00 6.69
C TRP A 108 -12.49 -6.14 7.60
N HIS A 109 -12.01 -7.36 7.81
CA HIS A 109 -10.84 -7.66 8.65
C HIS A 109 -9.61 -6.86 8.24
N VAL A 110 -9.28 -6.88 6.95
CA VAL A 110 -8.12 -6.15 6.38
C VAL A 110 -8.35 -4.63 6.41
N GLY A 111 -9.59 -4.18 6.19
CA GLY A 111 -9.98 -2.78 6.33
C GLY A 111 -9.74 -2.23 7.74
N TRP A 112 -10.08 -3.00 8.78
CA TRP A 112 -9.88 -2.62 10.18
C TRP A 112 -8.43 -2.75 10.64
N LEU A 113 -7.70 -3.80 10.24
CA LEU A 113 -6.25 -3.91 10.49
C LEU A 113 -5.50 -2.68 9.96
N GLY A 114 -5.81 -2.25 8.73
CA GLY A 114 -5.19 -1.06 8.16
C GLY A 114 -5.59 0.24 8.86
N LEU A 115 -6.85 0.40 9.28
CA LEU A 115 -7.27 1.57 10.06
C LEU A 115 -6.53 1.65 11.40
N LEU A 116 -6.42 0.52 12.10
CA LEU A 116 -5.71 0.43 13.38
C LEU A 116 -4.20 0.64 13.21
N LEU A 117 -3.58 0.09 12.16
CA LEU A 117 -2.18 0.35 11.84
C LEU A 117 -1.93 1.84 11.54
N ALA A 118 -2.81 2.50 10.77
CA ALA A 118 -2.68 3.91 10.45
C ALA A 118 -2.78 4.80 11.70
N VAL A 119 -3.87 4.69 12.45
CA VAL A 119 -4.12 5.52 13.64
C VAL A 119 -3.18 5.16 14.80
N GLY A 120 -2.92 3.88 15.02
CA GLY A 120 -2.08 3.38 16.12
C GLY A 120 -0.60 3.72 15.95
N SER A 121 -0.05 3.58 14.74
CA SER A 121 1.34 4.00 14.48
C SER A 121 1.51 5.51 14.61
N ALA A 122 0.58 6.31 14.06
CA ALA A 122 0.59 7.75 14.22
C ALA A 122 0.50 8.15 15.71
N PHE A 123 -0.37 7.52 16.50
CA PHE A 123 -0.47 7.78 17.93
C PHE A 123 0.83 7.46 18.67
N PHE A 124 1.46 6.30 18.40
CA PHE A 124 2.72 5.88 19.00
C PHE A 124 3.85 6.89 18.75
N PHE A 125 4.12 7.25 17.48
CA PHE A 125 5.18 8.19 17.14
C PHE A 125 4.95 9.57 17.76
N ILE A 126 3.71 10.08 17.71
CA ILE A 126 3.37 11.40 18.25
C ILE A 126 3.53 11.44 19.78
N SER A 127 3.10 10.41 20.50
CA SER A 127 3.27 10.34 21.96
C SER A 127 4.75 10.34 22.38
N GLY A 128 5.61 9.62 21.65
CA GLY A 128 7.06 9.63 21.88
C GLY A 128 7.67 11.02 21.63
N ILE A 129 7.48 11.58 20.43
CA ILE A 129 8.10 12.85 20.03
C ILE A 129 7.64 14.00 20.94
N LYS A 130 6.35 14.03 21.33
CA LYS A 130 5.81 15.05 22.25
C LYS A 130 6.59 15.14 23.56
N ASN A 131 6.87 14.00 24.19
CA ASN A 131 7.56 13.98 25.47
C ASN A 131 9.05 14.31 25.33
N MET A 132 9.68 13.92 24.23
CA MET A 132 11.09 14.26 23.94
C MET A 132 11.28 15.76 23.68
N CYS A 133 10.42 16.35 22.84
CA CYS A 133 10.57 17.73 22.39
C CYS A 133 10.13 18.78 23.42
N GLY A 134 9.11 18.49 24.24
CA GLY A 134 8.75 19.36 25.37
C GLY A 134 8.39 20.80 25.02
N LYS A 135 7.87 21.04 23.80
CA LYS A 135 7.66 22.39 23.27
C LYS A 135 6.43 23.07 23.91
N PRO A 136 6.57 24.29 24.45
CA PRO A 136 5.47 25.17 24.82
C PRO A 136 4.37 25.28 23.77
N ARG A 137 3.11 25.22 24.22
CA ARG A 137 1.92 25.59 23.43
C ARG A 137 1.75 27.11 23.36
N PRO A 138 0.96 27.62 22.39
CA PRO A 138 0.66 29.04 22.33
C PRO A 138 -0.07 29.59 23.55
N ASP A 139 -0.76 28.72 24.29
CA ASP A 139 -1.46 29.03 25.54
C ASP A 139 -0.72 28.50 26.79
N LEU A 140 0.63 28.52 26.80
CA LEU A 140 1.40 28.04 27.95
C LEU A 140 1.31 28.99 29.15
N LEU A 141 1.52 30.31 28.98
CA LEU A 141 1.62 31.24 30.11
C LEU A 141 0.32 31.29 30.93
N SER A 142 -0.82 31.26 30.25
CA SER A 142 -2.17 31.22 30.85
C SER A 142 -2.52 29.89 31.53
N ARG A 143 -1.73 28.82 31.32
CA ARG A 143 -1.78 27.59 32.12
C ARG A 143 -0.77 27.59 33.25
N CYS A 144 0.42 28.11 32.99
CA CYS A 144 1.59 28.07 33.86
C CYS A 144 1.37 28.89 35.13
N GLU A 145 0.78 30.08 35.00
CA GLU A 145 0.59 31.04 36.10
C GLU A 145 1.95 31.30 36.80
N PRO A 146 2.91 31.94 36.09
CA PRO A 146 4.32 31.99 36.52
C PRO A 146 4.54 32.82 37.78
N ASP A 147 5.50 32.40 38.61
CA ASP A 147 5.93 33.16 39.79
C ASP A 147 6.81 34.36 39.46
N ILE A 148 6.17 35.48 39.08
CA ILE A 148 6.86 36.74 38.80
C ILE A 148 7.66 37.25 40.01
N ALA A 149 7.24 36.95 41.25
CA ALA A 149 7.91 37.44 42.47
C ALA A 149 9.27 36.77 42.73
N ASN A 150 9.42 35.49 42.33
CA ASN A 150 10.65 34.70 42.54
C ASN A 150 11.37 34.36 41.22
N ARG A 151 11.03 35.03 40.11
CA ARG A 151 11.48 34.65 38.75
C ARG A 151 12.99 34.43 38.63
N ASP A 152 13.79 35.21 39.35
CA ASP A 152 15.26 35.19 39.26
C ASP A 152 15.87 33.88 39.80
N SER A 153 15.18 33.13 40.67
CA SER A 153 15.64 31.80 41.13
C SER A 153 15.36 30.68 40.11
N TYR A 154 14.50 30.93 39.12
CA TYR A 154 14.11 29.98 38.08
C TYR A 154 14.78 30.26 36.72
N GLN A 155 15.67 31.25 36.64
CA GLN A 155 16.42 31.56 35.43
C GLN A 155 17.44 30.44 35.12
N VAL A 156 17.41 29.95 33.89
CA VAL A 156 18.29 28.89 33.36
C VAL A 156 19.08 29.31 32.11
N GLY A 157 18.80 30.48 31.53
CA GLY A 157 19.53 31.03 30.39
C GLY A 157 19.35 32.54 30.22
N GLY A 158 20.12 33.12 29.30
CA GLY A 158 20.28 34.56 29.11
C GLY A 158 21.46 35.14 29.90
N PHE A 159 21.96 36.30 29.48
CA PHE A 159 23.09 37.00 30.10
C PHE A 159 22.63 38.00 31.18
N LYS A 160 23.50 38.30 32.16
CA LYS A 160 23.23 39.33 33.17
C LYS A 160 23.18 40.71 32.51
N GLY A 161 22.06 41.42 32.66
CA GLY A 161 21.82 42.72 32.05
C GLY A 161 21.22 42.67 30.64
N GLU A 162 20.87 41.48 30.14
CA GLU A 162 20.14 41.33 28.89
C GLU A 162 18.66 41.76 29.03
N ALA A 163 18.01 42.09 27.91
CA ALA A 163 16.60 42.44 27.91
C ALA A 163 15.74 41.25 28.39
N ALA A 164 14.68 41.51 29.17
CA ALA A 164 13.87 40.49 29.83
C ALA A 164 13.37 39.39 28.87
N GLY A 165 13.02 39.75 27.62
CA GLY A 165 12.58 38.81 26.60
C GLY A 165 13.62 37.79 26.11
N ALA A 166 14.92 38.00 26.38
CA ALA A 166 15.98 37.03 26.10
C ALA A 166 16.26 36.07 27.27
N LEU A 167 15.74 36.35 28.47
CA LEU A 167 15.93 35.51 29.64
C LEU A 167 15.09 34.23 29.52
N LEU A 168 15.70 33.09 29.85
CA LEU A 168 15.03 31.78 29.77
C LEU A 168 14.79 31.24 31.18
N TYR A 169 13.56 30.84 31.44
CA TYR A 169 13.10 30.32 32.72
C TYR A 169 12.75 28.83 32.63
N SER A 170 12.95 28.11 33.73
CA SER A 170 12.56 26.72 33.89
C SER A 170 11.03 26.58 34.03
N GLY A 171 10.47 25.46 33.55
CA GLY A 171 9.06 25.12 33.78
C GLY A 171 8.65 24.92 35.25
N SER A 172 9.61 24.94 36.18
CA SER A 172 9.35 24.97 37.63
C SER A 172 8.90 26.34 38.16
N ILE A 173 8.90 27.40 37.34
CA ILE A 173 8.34 28.72 37.69
C ILE A 173 6.80 28.72 37.78
N CYS A 174 6.14 27.69 37.23
CA CYS A 174 4.68 27.63 37.12
C CYS A 174 4.00 27.27 38.44
N LYS A 175 3.04 28.08 38.91
CA LYS A 175 2.27 27.84 40.15
C LYS A 175 1.12 26.84 39.99
N GLN A 176 0.81 26.43 38.76
CA GLN A 176 -0.33 25.56 38.45
C GLN A 176 -0.33 24.26 39.25
N THR A 177 -1.41 24.02 40.01
CA THR A 177 -1.58 22.81 40.82
C THR A 177 -1.97 21.59 40.00
N ASP A 178 -2.66 21.77 38.87
CA ASP A 178 -3.00 20.68 37.95
C ASP A 178 -1.80 20.33 37.05
N LYS A 179 -1.07 19.27 37.43
CA LYS A 179 0.03 18.71 36.64
C LYS A 179 -0.39 18.27 35.24
N TYR A 180 -1.62 17.79 35.02
CA TYR A 180 -2.09 17.40 33.69
C TYR A 180 -2.26 18.62 32.77
N LYS A 181 -2.89 19.69 33.27
CA LYS A 181 -3.03 20.98 32.54
C LYS A 181 -1.66 21.57 32.19
N LEU A 182 -0.71 21.52 33.12
CA LEU A 182 0.66 22.00 32.93
C LEU A 182 1.44 21.14 31.92
N ASP A 183 1.48 19.82 32.11
CA ASP A 183 2.22 18.91 31.23
C ASP A 183 1.62 18.89 29.81
N ASP A 184 0.30 19.02 29.64
CA ASP A 184 -0.28 19.25 28.30
C ASP A 184 0.19 20.56 27.67
N GLY A 185 0.46 21.60 28.46
CA GLY A 185 1.06 22.87 28.02
C GLY A 185 2.44 22.73 27.37
N PHE A 186 3.23 21.71 27.74
CA PHE A 186 4.54 21.40 27.15
C PHE A 186 4.49 20.35 26.03
N ARG A 187 3.30 19.89 25.64
CA ARG A 187 3.11 18.90 24.55
C ARG A 187 2.61 19.54 23.25
N SER A 188 3.16 20.69 22.82
CA SER A 188 2.75 21.32 21.56
C SER A 188 3.21 20.56 20.32
N TYR A 189 4.53 20.35 20.16
CA TYR A 189 5.07 19.70 18.96
C TYR A 189 5.16 18.18 19.12
N PRO A 190 4.78 17.38 18.10
CA PRO A 190 3.86 17.67 16.99
C PRO A 190 2.38 17.59 17.42
N SER A 191 1.45 18.06 16.58
CA SER A 191 0.01 18.03 16.91
C SER A 191 -0.63 16.65 16.72
N GLY A 192 -1.14 16.08 17.83
CA GLY A 192 -1.80 14.76 17.81
C GLY A 192 -3.21 14.76 17.19
N HIS A 193 -3.93 15.89 17.24
CA HIS A 193 -5.22 16.00 16.55
C HIS A 193 -5.04 16.03 15.02
N ALA A 194 -4.03 16.76 14.54
CA ALA A 194 -3.69 16.76 13.12
C ALA A 194 -3.21 15.38 12.65
N ALA A 195 -2.35 14.73 13.42
CA ALA A 195 -1.84 13.39 13.10
C ALA A 195 -2.93 12.30 13.10
N ALA A 196 -3.76 12.24 14.14
CA ALA A 196 -4.82 11.22 14.22
C ALA A 196 -5.92 11.44 13.16
N SER A 197 -6.28 12.70 12.88
CA SER A 197 -7.27 13.01 11.85
C SER A 197 -6.74 12.72 10.44
N ALA A 198 -5.50 13.11 10.13
CA ALA A 198 -4.83 12.67 8.90
C ALA A 198 -4.77 11.14 8.81
N ALA A 199 -4.29 10.44 9.83
CA ALA A 199 -4.14 8.99 9.82
C ALA A 199 -5.46 8.26 9.55
N GLY A 200 -6.52 8.56 10.31
CA GLY A 200 -7.80 7.87 10.20
C GLY A 200 -8.62 8.26 8.97
N LEU A 201 -8.73 9.57 8.68
CA LEU A 201 -9.60 10.06 7.62
C LEU A 201 -8.95 10.02 6.23
N ILE A 202 -7.62 10.12 6.12
CA ILE A 202 -6.94 9.89 4.84
C ILE A 202 -6.94 8.39 4.52
N TYR A 203 -6.75 7.52 5.52
CA TYR A 203 -6.92 6.08 5.31
C TYR A 203 -8.35 5.76 4.83
N LEU A 204 -9.38 6.37 5.45
CA LEU A 204 -10.76 6.24 4.98
C LEU A 204 -10.93 6.77 3.55
N SER A 205 -10.44 7.98 3.25
CA SER A 205 -10.49 8.58 1.90
C SER A 205 -9.90 7.65 0.83
N LEU A 206 -8.73 7.08 1.10
CA LEU A 206 -8.05 6.11 0.24
C LEU A 206 -8.81 4.79 0.11
N TYR A 207 -9.41 4.29 1.20
CA TYR A 207 -10.27 3.10 1.20
C TYR A 207 -11.52 3.33 0.35
N LEU A 208 -12.24 4.45 0.53
CA LEU A 208 -13.40 4.81 -0.27
C LEU A 208 -13.02 4.96 -1.76
N ALA A 209 -11.89 5.61 -2.05
CA ALA A 209 -11.39 5.75 -3.42
C ALA A 209 -11.05 4.40 -4.09
N SER A 210 -10.58 3.42 -3.30
CA SER A 210 -10.42 2.04 -3.76
C SER A 210 -11.78 1.40 -4.11
N LYS A 211 -12.74 1.43 -3.17
CA LYS A 211 -14.04 0.74 -3.32
C LYS A 211 -14.94 1.35 -4.39
N PHE A 212 -14.82 2.65 -4.64
CA PHE A 212 -15.58 3.36 -5.68
C PHE A 212 -14.79 3.58 -6.98
N ALA A 213 -13.60 2.97 -7.13
CA ALA A 213 -12.71 3.14 -8.28
C ALA A 213 -12.40 4.61 -8.63
N VAL A 214 -12.40 5.51 -7.63
CA VAL A 214 -12.11 6.93 -7.82
C VAL A 214 -10.60 7.10 -7.99
N THR A 215 -10.18 7.18 -9.24
CA THR A 215 -8.79 7.43 -9.63
C THR A 215 -8.71 8.64 -10.56
N ILE A 216 -7.56 9.29 -10.61
CA ILE A 216 -7.21 10.14 -11.75
C ILE A 216 -7.14 9.21 -12.97
N PRO A 217 -7.91 9.46 -14.05
CA PRO A 217 -7.95 8.59 -15.22
C PRO A 217 -6.54 8.34 -15.78
N PHE A 218 -6.22 7.07 -15.98
CA PHE A 218 -4.93 6.63 -16.49
C PHE A 218 -5.14 5.50 -17.51
N VAL A 219 -4.19 5.36 -18.44
CA VAL A 219 -4.18 4.28 -19.42
C VAL A 219 -3.60 3.04 -18.75
N VAL A 220 -4.34 1.93 -18.72
CA VAL A 220 -3.82 0.64 -18.23
C VAL A 220 -2.74 0.15 -19.20
N PRO A 221 -1.49 -0.05 -18.74
CA PRO A 221 -0.47 -0.67 -19.58
C PRO A 221 -0.89 -2.09 -19.91
N ASN A 222 -1.04 -2.42 -21.19
CA ASN A 222 -1.41 -3.77 -21.59
C ASN A 222 -0.21 -4.71 -21.38
N ALA A 223 -0.42 -5.95 -20.92
CA ALA A 223 0.68 -6.89 -20.69
C ALA A 223 1.47 -7.19 -21.99
N ASN A 224 0.81 -7.08 -23.15
CA ASN A 224 1.43 -7.25 -24.46
C ASN A 224 2.17 -5.98 -24.97
N THR A 225 2.21 -4.88 -24.20
CA THR A 225 2.89 -3.63 -24.61
C THR A 225 4.40 -3.60 -24.34
N HIS A 226 5.00 -4.71 -23.88
CA HIS A 226 6.46 -4.85 -23.79
C HIS A 226 7.18 -4.66 -25.15
N GLY A 227 6.45 -4.63 -26.28
CA GLY A 227 6.98 -4.37 -27.62
C GLY A 227 7.03 -2.90 -28.10
N GLU A 228 6.42 -1.92 -27.43
CA GLU A 228 6.45 -0.50 -27.87
C GLU A 228 7.38 0.38 -27.03
N ALA A 229 8.65 -0.03 -26.87
CA ALA A 229 9.71 0.84 -26.35
C ALA A 229 9.82 2.17 -27.15
N SER A 230 9.46 2.14 -28.44
CA SER A 230 9.35 3.29 -29.35
C SER A 230 8.35 4.36 -28.91
N SER A 231 7.38 4.05 -28.03
CA SER A 231 6.40 5.01 -27.52
C SER A 231 6.84 5.72 -26.23
N HIS A 232 7.94 5.27 -25.61
CA HIS A 232 8.48 5.81 -24.34
C HIS A 232 9.87 6.46 -24.48
N VAL A 233 10.52 6.35 -25.64
CA VAL A 233 11.77 7.07 -25.94
C VAL A 233 11.53 8.57 -26.13
N ALA A 234 12.45 9.39 -25.61
CA ALA A 234 12.41 10.84 -25.75
C ALA A 234 12.50 11.33 -27.22
N PHE A 235 13.05 10.51 -28.11
CA PHE A 235 13.16 10.80 -29.54
C PHE A 235 12.65 9.63 -30.39
N PRO A 236 11.33 9.47 -30.58
CA PRO A 236 10.74 8.37 -31.34
C PRO A 236 11.25 8.29 -32.80
N SER A 237 11.62 9.44 -33.38
CA SER A 237 12.23 9.55 -34.72
C SER A 237 13.65 8.98 -34.82
N ARG A 238 14.29 8.62 -33.69
CA ARG A 238 15.58 7.93 -33.64
C ARG A 238 15.46 6.45 -33.26
N ALA A 239 14.29 6.01 -32.79
CA ALA A 239 14.02 4.61 -32.49
C ALA A 239 13.44 3.91 -33.73
N ASN A 240 14.31 3.14 -34.40
CA ASN A 240 14.12 2.34 -35.62
C ASN A 240 14.57 3.01 -36.93
N ALA A 241 15.86 2.86 -37.22
CA ALA A 241 16.44 2.92 -38.56
C ALA A 241 17.05 1.55 -38.99
N GLY A 242 16.69 0.45 -38.31
CA GLY A 242 17.29 -0.87 -38.55
C GLY A 242 16.65 -1.98 -37.71
N ALA A 243 15.43 -2.38 -38.08
CA ALA A 243 14.79 -3.62 -37.65
C ALA A 243 13.58 -3.90 -38.56
N ASP A 244 13.82 -4.49 -39.73
CA ASP A 244 12.74 -5.16 -40.45
C ASP A 244 12.26 -6.34 -39.61
N SER A 245 11.00 -6.27 -39.18
CA SER A 245 10.27 -7.38 -38.58
C SER A 245 8.94 -7.53 -39.29
N SER A 246 8.99 -8.24 -40.41
CA SER A 246 7.84 -8.67 -41.19
C SER A 246 7.09 -9.77 -40.44
N TYR A 247 6.12 -9.39 -39.60
CA TYR A 247 5.06 -10.29 -39.16
C TYR A 247 3.70 -9.62 -39.29
N GLU A 248 2.93 -10.09 -40.27
CA GLU A 248 1.55 -9.65 -40.49
C GLU A 248 0.65 -10.10 -39.32
N ALA A 249 0.04 -9.14 -38.63
CA ALA A 249 -1.07 -9.41 -37.73
C ALA A 249 -2.39 -9.51 -38.51
N SER A 250 -2.54 -10.55 -39.33
CA SER A 250 -3.75 -10.84 -40.10
C SER A 250 -4.89 -11.35 -39.19
N SER A 251 -5.69 -10.43 -38.63
CA SER A 251 -6.89 -10.80 -37.85
C SER A 251 -8.03 -9.77 -37.89
N ILE A 252 -8.48 -9.39 -39.10
CA ILE A 252 -9.85 -8.87 -39.28
C ILE A 252 -10.53 -9.66 -40.41
N ARG A 253 -11.68 -10.25 -40.11
CA ARG A 253 -12.49 -11.07 -41.03
C ARG A 253 -13.66 -10.25 -41.58
N ASN A 254 -13.86 -10.35 -42.89
CA ASN A 254 -14.99 -9.85 -43.73
C ASN A 254 -15.09 -8.34 -44.02
N GLY A 255 -14.93 -7.99 -45.30
CA GLY A 255 -15.26 -6.69 -45.92
C GLY A 255 -14.70 -6.65 -47.35
N TYR A 256 -15.55 -6.47 -48.37
CA TYR A 256 -15.23 -6.67 -49.80
C TYR A 256 -14.37 -5.55 -50.44
N THR A 257 -13.43 -5.96 -51.33
CA THR A 257 -12.94 -5.37 -52.61
C THR A 257 -12.89 -3.82 -52.78
N TYR A 258 -11.80 -3.15 -53.20
CA TYR A 258 -11.15 -3.22 -54.53
C TYR A 258 -9.78 -2.48 -54.58
N GLY A 259 -8.85 -2.92 -55.45
CA GLY A 259 -7.92 -2.04 -56.21
C GLY A 259 -6.53 -1.70 -55.65
N GLU A 260 -5.48 -2.35 -56.19
CA GLU A 260 -4.17 -1.72 -56.47
C GLU A 260 -4.32 -0.69 -57.63
N SER A 261 -3.48 0.32 -57.89
CA SER A 261 -2.17 0.78 -57.36
C SER A 261 -2.04 2.31 -57.72
N PRO A 262 -0.86 2.95 -57.87
CA PRO A 262 0.03 3.41 -56.81
C PRO A 262 0.28 4.94 -56.83
N THR A 263 0.12 5.65 -55.70
CA THR A 263 0.72 7.00 -55.52
C THR A 263 1.42 7.12 -54.17
N GLY A 264 2.76 7.16 -54.22
CA GLY A 264 3.61 7.16 -53.04
C GLY A 264 3.51 8.43 -52.19
N LYS A 265 3.92 8.32 -50.92
CA LYS A 265 4.03 9.38 -49.89
C LYS A 265 2.70 9.88 -49.32
N ALA A 266 1.70 10.29 -50.11
CA ALA A 266 0.43 10.83 -49.58
C ALA A 266 -0.36 9.79 -48.75
N GLY A 267 -0.58 8.60 -49.31
CA GLY A 267 -1.26 7.49 -48.61
C GLY A 267 -0.53 7.02 -47.35
N SER A 268 0.80 7.17 -47.27
CA SER A 268 1.59 6.83 -46.08
C SER A 268 1.31 7.76 -44.90
N VAL A 269 1.09 9.06 -45.15
CA VAL A 269 0.73 10.03 -44.11
C VAL A 269 -0.73 9.84 -43.71
N ALA A 270 -1.65 9.67 -44.67
CA ALA A 270 -3.06 9.39 -44.38
C ALA A 270 -3.25 8.10 -43.54
N ASN A 271 -2.54 7.02 -43.88
CA ASN A 271 -2.59 5.75 -43.15
C ASN A 271 -1.93 5.87 -41.76
N ARG A 272 -0.81 6.61 -41.63
CA ARG A 272 -0.23 6.93 -40.30
C ARG A 272 -1.18 7.75 -39.44
N ASN A 273 -1.84 8.76 -40.00
CA ASN A 273 -2.82 9.58 -39.30
C ASN A 273 -4.06 8.76 -38.91
N ALA A 274 -4.52 7.85 -39.77
CA ALA A 274 -5.61 6.92 -39.45
C ALA A 274 -5.22 5.98 -38.29
N LYS A 275 -4.04 5.35 -38.33
CA LYS A 275 -3.51 4.51 -37.24
C LYS A 275 -3.34 5.30 -35.94
N HIS A 276 -2.82 6.52 -36.01
CA HIS A 276 -2.68 7.42 -34.85
C HIS A 276 -4.06 7.79 -34.28
N ASN A 277 -5.02 8.19 -35.11
CA ASN A 277 -6.38 8.51 -34.69
C ASN A 277 -7.08 7.31 -34.07
N MET A 278 -6.92 6.09 -34.61
CA MET A 278 -7.43 4.86 -34.01
C MET A 278 -6.78 4.58 -32.65
N LYS A 279 -5.47 4.82 -32.49
CA LYS A 279 -4.77 4.69 -31.20
C LYS A 279 -5.25 5.74 -30.19
N VAL A 280 -5.41 7.00 -30.59
CA VAL A 280 -5.95 8.06 -29.72
C VAL A 280 -7.42 7.78 -29.34
N GLN A 281 -8.23 7.27 -30.25
CA GLN A 281 -9.61 6.89 -29.98
C GLN A 281 -9.72 5.65 -29.09
N SER A 282 -8.84 4.65 -29.22
CA SER A 282 -8.83 3.50 -28.32
C SER A 282 -8.39 3.89 -26.91
N LEU A 283 -7.34 4.71 -26.77
CA LEU A 283 -6.91 5.28 -25.48
C LEU A 283 -8.04 6.09 -24.80
N ARG A 284 -8.75 6.93 -25.55
CA ARG A 284 -9.91 7.69 -25.05
C ARG A 284 -11.10 6.83 -24.63
N ARG A 285 -11.20 5.58 -25.08
CA ARG A 285 -12.25 4.61 -24.69
C ARG A 285 -11.86 3.73 -23.51
N GLN A 286 -10.59 3.75 -23.08
CA GLN A 286 -10.10 2.89 -21.99
C GLN A 286 -10.34 3.46 -20.59
N ALA A 287 -10.58 4.76 -20.44
CA ALA A 287 -10.82 5.40 -19.16
C ALA A 287 -11.85 6.53 -19.27
N ALA A 288 -12.69 6.67 -18.24
CA ALA A 288 -13.62 7.78 -18.06
C ALA A 288 -13.42 8.40 -16.68
N ALA A 289 -13.77 9.68 -16.53
CA ALA A 289 -13.76 10.32 -15.22
C ALA A 289 -14.91 9.74 -14.34
N PRO A 290 -14.63 9.34 -13.08
CA PRO A 290 -15.69 8.95 -12.15
C PRO A 290 -16.70 10.09 -11.92
N PRO A 291 -17.99 9.78 -11.70
CA PRO A 291 -18.99 10.79 -11.35
C PRO A 291 -18.58 11.67 -10.15
N ILE A 292 -18.84 12.98 -10.25
CA ILE A 292 -18.39 13.98 -9.26
C ILE A 292 -18.90 13.68 -7.84
N TYR A 293 -20.09 13.09 -7.68
CA TYR A 293 -20.60 12.73 -6.35
C TYR A 293 -19.73 11.66 -5.64
N LEU A 294 -19.13 10.72 -6.39
CA LEU A 294 -18.17 9.77 -5.81
C LEU A 294 -16.90 10.47 -5.36
N LEU A 295 -16.40 11.44 -6.14
CA LEU A 295 -15.27 12.27 -5.75
C LEU A 295 -15.55 13.07 -4.46
N VAL A 296 -16.74 13.64 -4.31
CA VAL A 296 -17.16 14.31 -3.07
C VAL A 296 -17.18 13.34 -1.89
N ILE A 297 -17.74 12.14 -2.05
CA ILE A 297 -17.78 11.10 -1.01
C ILE A 297 -16.35 10.69 -0.58
N THR A 298 -15.42 10.54 -1.52
CA THR A 298 -14.03 10.15 -1.19
C THR A 298 -13.21 11.30 -0.61
N LEU A 299 -13.48 12.55 -0.97
CA LEU A 299 -12.78 13.73 -0.45
C LEU A 299 -13.34 14.23 0.89
N ALA A 300 -14.61 13.98 1.23
CA ALA A 300 -15.22 14.49 2.46
C ALA A 300 -14.43 14.13 3.75
N PRO A 301 -13.89 12.90 3.93
CA PRO A 301 -12.99 12.61 5.05
C PRO A 301 -11.72 13.46 5.08
N PHE A 302 -11.10 13.70 3.92
CA PHE A 302 -9.89 14.53 3.81
C PHE A 302 -10.17 16.01 4.12
N CYS A 303 -11.31 16.54 3.68
CA CYS A 303 -11.75 17.87 4.07
C CYS A 303 -12.01 17.97 5.59
N LEU A 304 -12.58 16.92 6.20
CA LEU A 304 -12.78 16.84 7.64
C LEU A 304 -11.45 16.80 8.42
N SER A 305 -10.41 16.10 7.93
CA SER A 305 -9.09 16.12 8.60
C SER A 305 -8.41 17.49 8.51
N ILE A 306 -8.60 18.23 7.42
CA ILE A 306 -8.15 19.63 7.32
C ILE A 306 -8.89 20.50 8.35
N PHE A 307 -10.21 20.39 8.46
CA PHE A 307 -10.99 21.15 9.45
C PHE A 307 -10.55 20.86 10.90
N ILE A 308 -10.41 19.58 11.27
CA ILE A 308 -9.93 19.18 12.60
C ILE A 308 -8.53 19.73 12.87
N SER A 309 -7.65 19.73 11.86
CA SER A 309 -6.30 20.30 11.97
C SER A 309 -6.32 21.82 12.14
N ALA A 310 -7.12 22.53 11.34
CA ALA A 310 -7.30 23.98 11.42
C ALA A 310 -7.86 24.44 12.78
N SER A 311 -8.75 23.63 13.40
CA SER A 311 -9.29 23.91 14.75
C SER A 311 -8.19 24.08 15.80
N ARG A 312 -7.03 23.44 15.63
CA ARG A 312 -5.92 23.54 16.58
C ARG A 312 -5.14 24.85 16.50
N TRP A 313 -5.25 25.56 15.38
CA TRP A 313 -4.65 26.88 15.20
C TRP A 313 -5.52 27.95 15.86
N PHE A 314 -6.82 28.00 15.55
CA PHE A 314 -7.71 29.02 16.10
C PHE A 314 -8.15 28.78 17.55
N ASP A 315 -8.12 27.53 18.06
CA ASP A 315 -8.25 27.27 19.50
C ASP A 315 -6.96 27.66 20.29
N PHE A 316 -5.93 28.23 19.65
CA PHE A 316 -4.59 28.56 20.21
C PHE A 316 -3.83 27.36 20.81
N ARG A 317 -4.13 26.14 20.37
CA ARG A 317 -3.58 24.90 20.94
C ARG A 317 -2.23 24.51 20.35
N HIS A 318 -1.91 24.93 19.13
CA HIS A 318 -0.71 24.51 18.40
C HIS A 318 -0.24 25.59 17.40
N HIS A 319 1.07 25.67 17.18
CA HIS A 319 1.64 26.45 16.09
C HIS A 319 1.42 25.75 14.74
N GLY A 320 1.39 26.49 13.62
CA GLY A 320 1.19 25.93 12.29
C GLY A 320 2.21 24.86 11.92
N PHE A 321 3.48 25.05 12.29
CA PHE A 321 4.53 24.04 12.14
C PHE A 321 4.23 22.73 12.89
N ASP A 322 3.68 22.82 14.11
CA ASP A 322 3.32 21.66 14.93
C ASP A 322 2.15 20.89 14.27
N ILE A 323 1.23 21.61 13.61
CA ILE A 323 0.09 21.05 12.87
C ILE A 323 0.58 20.37 11.59
N LEU A 324 1.41 21.04 10.78
CA LEU A 324 1.94 20.51 9.52
C LEU A 324 2.75 19.21 9.73
N PHE A 325 3.65 19.16 10.71
CA PHE A 325 4.40 17.94 11.03
C PHE A 325 3.50 16.83 11.56
N GLY A 326 2.52 17.14 12.41
CA GLY A 326 1.52 16.17 12.84
C GLY A 326 0.75 15.58 11.65
N TYR A 327 0.24 16.44 10.76
CA TYR A 327 -0.51 16.04 9.57
C TYR A 327 0.33 15.19 8.61
N LEU A 328 1.61 15.54 8.42
CA LEU A 328 2.55 14.78 7.60
C LEU A 328 2.77 13.36 8.15
N ILE A 329 3.04 13.23 9.46
CA ILE A 329 3.19 11.92 10.13
C ILE A 329 1.92 11.07 9.91
N GLY A 330 0.75 11.63 10.18
CA GLY A 330 -0.53 10.93 9.97
C GLY A 330 -0.77 10.54 8.51
N THR A 331 -0.42 11.40 7.56
CA THR A 331 -0.54 11.14 6.12
C THR A 331 0.37 9.99 5.68
N ILE A 332 1.62 9.95 6.17
CA ILE A 332 2.56 8.86 5.89
C ILE A 332 2.02 7.54 6.46
N CYS A 333 1.55 7.54 7.72
CA CYS A 333 0.93 6.37 8.35
C CYS A 333 -0.29 5.85 7.56
N ALA A 334 -1.16 6.75 7.09
CA ALA A 334 -2.33 6.40 6.27
C ALA A 334 -1.93 5.77 4.93
N ILE A 335 -1.01 6.39 4.18
CA ILE A 335 -0.56 5.90 2.88
C ILE A 335 0.17 4.56 3.02
N TYR A 336 1.07 4.44 3.99
CA TYR A 336 1.81 3.20 4.27
C TYR A 336 0.85 2.06 4.61
N SER A 337 -0.04 2.26 5.58
CA SER A 337 -0.99 1.24 6.01
C SER A 337 -1.94 0.81 4.88
N PHE A 338 -2.45 1.79 4.12
CA PHE A 338 -3.30 1.51 2.97
C PHE A 338 -2.56 0.73 1.87
N ARG A 339 -1.26 0.98 1.64
CA ARG A 339 -0.45 0.18 0.70
C ARG A 339 -0.10 -1.22 1.23
N TYR A 340 0.12 -1.35 2.52
CA TYR A 340 0.43 -2.61 3.18
C TYR A 340 -0.73 -3.61 3.08
N TYR A 341 -1.98 -3.12 3.19
CA TYR A 341 -3.18 -3.96 3.24
C TYR A 341 -4.03 -3.97 1.96
N HIS A 342 -3.98 -2.92 1.14
CA HIS A 342 -4.78 -2.81 -0.09
C HIS A 342 -3.91 -2.64 -1.34
N MET A 343 -4.35 -3.28 -2.44
CA MET A 343 -3.72 -3.11 -3.73
C MET A 343 -3.77 -1.64 -4.19
N PRO A 344 -2.81 -1.18 -5.03
CA PRO A 344 -2.82 0.18 -5.55
C PRO A 344 -4.15 0.51 -6.23
N ILE A 345 -4.73 1.68 -5.95
CA ILE A 345 -6.07 2.09 -6.43
C ILE A 345 -6.19 1.95 -7.96
N ARG A 346 -5.08 2.17 -8.68
CA ARG A 346 -4.99 2.03 -10.14
C ARG A 346 -5.10 0.58 -10.64
N ALA A 347 -4.55 -0.40 -9.91
CA ALA A 347 -4.45 -1.80 -10.40
C ALA A 347 -5.39 -2.78 -9.68
N GLY A 348 -5.79 -2.47 -8.45
CA GLY A 348 -6.43 -3.44 -7.55
C GLY A 348 -7.92 -3.65 -7.71
N ALA A 349 -8.61 -2.94 -8.61
CA ALA A 349 -10.08 -2.94 -8.73
C ALA A 349 -10.84 -2.77 -7.38
N GLY A 350 -10.23 -2.07 -6.42
CA GLY A 350 -10.76 -1.85 -5.06
C GLY A 350 -10.54 -2.98 -4.06
N TRP A 351 -9.82 -4.05 -4.41
CA TRP A 351 -9.63 -5.23 -3.55
C TRP A 351 -8.46 -5.10 -2.56
N ALA A 352 -8.62 -5.69 -1.37
CA ALA A 352 -7.53 -5.96 -0.45
C ALA A 352 -6.59 -7.06 -1.00
N TRP A 353 -5.36 -7.13 -0.46
CA TRP A 353 -4.48 -8.27 -0.71
C TRP A 353 -5.10 -9.58 -0.22
N GLY A 354 -4.76 -10.69 -0.86
CA GLY A 354 -5.21 -12.03 -0.47
C GLY A 354 -4.60 -12.51 0.86
N PRO A 355 -5.12 -13.61 1.44
CA PRO A 355 -4.57 -14.20 2.65
C PRO A 355 -3.14 -14.74 2.46
N ARG A 356 -2.36 -14.74 3.54
CA ARG A 356 -1.04 -15.37 3.59
C ARG A 356 -1.19 -16.89 3.40
N SER A 357 -0.19 -17.53 2.80
CA SER A 357 -0.10 -19.00 2.77
C SER A 357 0.21 -19.56 4.17
N GLY A 358 -0.45 -20.65 4.58
CA GLY A 358 -0.29 -21.22 5.92
C GLY A 358 1.15 -21.64 6.25
N SER A 359 1.94 -22.07 5.26
CA SER A 359 3.36 -22.43 5.40
C SER A 359 4.31 -21.24 5.53
N ARG A 360 3.84 -20.01 5.27
CA ARG A 360 4.60 -18.74 5.42
C ARG A 360 3.88 -17.74 6.31
N ALA A 361 2.91 -18.19 7.12
CA ALA A 361 1.97 -17.32 7.83
C ALA A 361 2.64 -16.30 8.76
N PHE A 362 3.77 -16.66 9.37
CA PHE A 362 4.57 -15.79 10.25
C PHE A 362 5.82 -15.22 9.56
N TRP A 363 6.49 -16.01 8.71
CA TRP A 363 7.72 -15.62 8.03
C TRP A 363 7.81 -16.29 6.66
N ALA A 364 8.15 -15.52 5.63
CA ALA A 364 8.29 -16.05 4.27
C ALA A 364 9.65 -16.73 4.05
N GLY A 365 10.70 -16.30 4.76
CA GLY A 365 12.09 -16.62 4.48
C GLY A 365 12.76 -15.59 3.57
N VAL A 366 14.07 -15.40 3.74
CA VAL A 366 14.89 -14.64 2.78
C VAL A 366 14.92 -15.39 1.45
N GLY A 367 14.94 -14.67 0.32
CA GLY A 367 14.96 -15.27 -1.02
C GLY A 367 13.58 -15.67 -1.58
N ARG A 368 12.48 -15.50 -0.82
CA ARG A 368 11.12 -15.76 -1.33
C ARG A 368 10.39 -14.48 -1.73
N LEU A 369 9.73 -14.52 -2.90
CA LEU A 369 9.00 -13.41 -3.52
C LEU A 369 7.73 -12.92 -2.78
N GLY A 370 7.44 -13.44 -1.57
CA GLY A 370 6.34 -12.95 -0.74
C GLY A 370 5.67 -14.01 0.13
N TYR A 371 4.49 -13.66 0.64
CA TYR A 371 3.72 -14.47 1.60
C TYR A 371 2.61 -15.34 0.97
N ALA A 372 2.38 -15.25 -0.34
CA ALA A 372 1.31 -15.94 -1.06
C ALA A 372 1.82 -17.05 -2.01
N GLY A 373 0.97 -18.05 -2.28
CA GLY A 373 1.27 -19.29 -3.03
C GLY A 373 1.62 -20.50 -2.14
N GLU A 374 1.77 -21.68 -2.70
CA GLU A 374 2.22 -22.88 -1.98
C GLU A 374 3.74 -23.08 -2.05
N ARG A 375 4.25 -24.05 -1.27
CA ARG A 375 5.68 -24.40 -1.29
C ARG A 375 6.05 -25.09 -2.61
N SER A 376 5.18 -25.97 -3.10
CA SER A 376 5.29 -26.64 -4.40
C SER A 376 5.43 -25.66 -5.57
N ASP A 377 4.76 -24.52 -5.52
CA ASP A 377 4.79 -23.52 -6.60
C ASP A 377 6.15 -22.81 -6.71
N PHE A 378 6.97 -22.88 -5.65
CA PHE A 378 8.35 -22.41 -5.65
C PHE A 378 9.30 -23.55 -6.01
N ASP A 379 9.17 -24.71 -5.37
CA ASP A 379 10.03 -25.87 -5.61
C ASP A 379 9.97 -26.27 -7.12
N ALA A 380 8.78 -26.27 -7.74
CA ALA A 380 8.62 -26.51 -9.19
C ALA A 380 9.17 -25.40 -10.12
N ARG A 381 9.40 -24.18 -9.61
CA ARG A 381 10.09 -23.11 -10.37
C ARG A 381 11.60 -23.22 -10.26
N VAL A 382 12.10 -23.76 -9.14
CA VAL A 382 13.52 -24.08 -8.97
C VAL A 382 13.90 -25.26 -9.85
N ASP A 383 13.11 -26.34 -9.85
CA ASP A 383 13.31 -27.51 -10.74
C ASP A 383 13.32 -27.15 -12.24
N GLN A 384 12.70 -26.02 -12.62
CA GLN A 384 12.68 -25.51 -14.00
C GLN A 384 13.73 -24.41 -14.29
N ALA A 385 14.47 -23.96 -13.28
CA ALA A 385 15.54 -22.96 -13.38
C ALA A 385 16.95 -23.55 -13.13
N ASP A 386 17.08 -24.57 -12.28
CA ASP A 386 18.36 -25.18 -11.88
C ASP A 386 18.80 -26.34 -12.80
N LEU A 387 18.92 -26.04 -14.10
CA LEU A 387 19.91 -26.68 -14.97
C LEU A 387 20.88 -25.62 -15.57
N GLY A 388 21.04 -24.50 -14.87
CA GLY A 388 21.93 -23.39 -15.20
C GLY A 388 23.02 -23.18 -14.15
N GLU A 389 23.89 -24.18 -14.00
CA GLU A 389 25.26 -24.12 -13.45
C GLU A 389 25.66 -22.82 -12.70
N SER A 390 25.30 -22.71 -11.42
CA SER A 390 25.79 -21.64 -10.54
C SER A 390 27.20 -21.98 -10.06
N GLY A 391 28.22 -21.40 -10.71
CA GLY A 391 29.64 -21.68 -10.48
C GLY A 391 30.23 -21.12 -9.18
N ASP A 392 29.65 -21.44 -8.02
CA ASP A 392 30.07 -21.00 -6.69
C ASP A 392 30.31 -22.18 -5.72
N VAL A 393 31.08 -23.20 -6.14
CA VAL A 393 31.70 -24.17 -5.21
C VAL A 393 33.12 -24.50 -5.66
N ASP A 394 34.11 -23.80 -5.08
CA ASP A 394 35.50 -24.22 -5.14
C ASP A 394 35.70 -25.54 -4.37
N LEU A 395 36.14 -26.60 -5.06
CA LEU A 395 36.82 -27.72 -4.42
C LEU A 395 37.99 -28.22 -5.27
N HIS A 396 39.18 -28.09 -4.70
CA HIS A 396 40.47 -28.40 -5.33
C HIS A 396 40.93 -29.85 -5.02
N PRO A 397 42.05 -30.37 -5.58
CA PRO A 397 41.97 -31.45 -6.55
C PRO A 397 42.43 -32.82 -6.04
N ALA A 398 42.16 -33.86 -6.84
CA ALA A 398 42.83 -35.16 -6.74
C ALA A 398 43.56 -35.51 -8.05
N HIS A 399 44.88 -35.69 -7.94
CA HIS A 399 45.74 -36.43 -8.89
C HIS A 399 45.21 -37.87 -9.07
N GLN A 400 45.49 -38.69 -10.10
CA GLN A 400 46.40 -38.73 -11.27
C GLN A 400 45.82 -39.83 -12.22
N ALA A 401 46.26 -40.14 -13.46
CA ALA A 401 47.25 -39.66 -14.43
C ALA A 401 46.87 -40.23 -15.84
N GLY A 402 47.51 -39.75 -16.92
CA GLY A 402 47.61 -40.51 -18.19
C GLY A 402 47.11 -39.81 -19.46
N ASP A 403 48.01 -39.05 -20.10
CA ASP A 403 47.98 -38.70 -21.55
C ASP A 403 48.82 -39.77 -22.31
N PRO A 404 48.90 -39.86 -23.66
CA PRO A 404 48.36 -38.95 -24.69
C PRO A 404 47.71 -39.60 -25.93
N SER A 405 46.99 -38.81 -26.76
CA SER A 405 47.34 -38.60 -28.19
C SER A 405 46.32 -37.76 -29.00
N MET A 406 46.86 -37.14 -30.05
CA MET A 406 46.30 -36.09 -30.92
C MET A 406 44.94 -36.33 -31.61
N GLY A 407 44.21 -35.23 -31.81
CA GLY A 407 44.04 -34.70 -33.17
C GLY A 407 42.63 -34.56 -33.75
N GLY A 408 42.36 -33.43 -34.42
CA GLY A 408 41.26 -33.27 -35.37
C GLY A 408 40.09 -32.41 -34.89
N GLY A 409 39.98 -31.18 -35.42
CA GLY A 409 38.78 -30.37 -35.29
C GLY A 409 37.73 -30.70 -36.34
N GLY A 410 36.46 -30.43 -36.03
CA GLY A 410 35.34 -30.57 -36.96
C GLY A 410 34.01 -30.36 -36.24
N GLY A 411 33.38 -29.20 -36.43
CA GLY A 411 32.04 -28.94 -35.90
C GLY A 411 30.95 -29.46 -36.84
N MET A 412 29.73 -29.69 -36.32
CA MET A 412 28.51 -29.68 -37.15
C MET A 412 27.21 -29.62 -36.33
N SER A 413 26.26 -28.85 -36.88
CA SER A 413 24.81 -29.14 -36.91
C SER A 413 24.01 -29.28 -35.60
N TYR A 414 23.34 -28.18 -35.21
CA TYR A 414 22.07 -28.27 -34.50
C TYR A 414 20.96 -28.70 -35.46
N ARG A 415 20.34 -29.85 -35.18
CA ARG A 415 19.20 -30.41 -35.93
C ARG A 415 17.90 -30.13 -35.17
N ALA A 416 16.90 -29.56 -35.84
CA ALA A 416 15.61 -29.25 -35.25
C ALA A 416 14.65 -30.45 -35.22
N ALA A 417 13.92 -30.62 -34.10
CA ALA A 417 12.74 -31.47 -33.86
C ALA A 417 12.30 -31.25 -32.39
N HIS A 418 11.04 -31.24 -31.97
CA HIS A 418 9.73 -31.21 -32.64
C HIS A 418 8.76 -30.55 -31.64
N TYR A 419 7.89 -29.63 -32.08
CA TYR A 419 6.85 -29.05 -31.19
C TYR A 419 5.60 -29.95 -31.12
N GLY A 420 5.34 -30.51 -29.94
CA GLY A 420 4.03 -31.07 -29.57
C GLY A 420 3.14 -29.99 -28.96
N ALA A 421 1.84 -30.00 -29.30
CA ALA A 421 0.91 -28.93 -28.94
C ALA A 421 0.70 -28.80 -27.42
N SER A 422 0.78 -27.58 -26.90
CA SER A 422 0.45 -27.22 -25.52
C SER A 422 -0.93 -26.54 -25.44
N PRO A 423 -1.78 -26.85 -24.44
CA PRO A 423 -3.04 -26.11 -24.24
C PRO A 423 -2.79 -24.65 -23.83
N GLN A 424 -3.76 -23.78 -24.14
CA GLN A 424 -3.68 -22.33 -23.96
C GLN A 424 -3.40 -21.91 -22.50
N GLN A 425 -2.42 -21.02 -22.31
CA GLN A 425 -2.25 -20.24 -21.08
C GLN A 425 -3.28 -19.09 -21.02
N PRO A 426 -4.01 -18.92 -19.90
CA PRO A 426 -4.67 -17.66 -19.58
C PRO A 426 -3.66 -16.59 -19.17
N GLY A 427 -3.96 -15.32 -19.45
CA GLY A 427 -3.11 -14.18 -19.08
C GLY A 427 -3.09 -13.89 -17.57
N PRO A 428 -2.21 -12.98 -17.11
CA PRO A 428 -2.06 -12.68 -15.69
C PRO A 428 -3.30 -11.97 -15.12
N PHE A 429 -3.54 -12.20 -13.82
CA PHE A 429 -4.62 -11.62 -12.99
C PHE A 429 -6.03 -12.25 -13.10
N GLN A 430 -6.13 -13.52 -13.49
CA GLN A 430 -7.26 -14.36 -13.06
C GLN A 430 -7.11 -14.71 -11.55
N ASP A 431 -8.21 -14.75 -10.79
CA ASP A 431 -8.19 -15.14 -9.36
C ASP A 431 -7.85 -16.64 -9.25
N VAL A 432 -6.57 -16.96 -9.09
CA VAL A 432 -6.03 -18.34 -9.07
C VAL A 432 -6.70 -19.22 -8.01
N GLU A 433 -7.14 -18.64 -6.88
CA GLU A 433 -7.94 -19.33 -5.86
C GLU A 433 -9.32 -19.79 -6.36
N LEU A 434 -10.01 -18.98 -7.19
CA LEU A 434 -11.32 -19.36 -7.75
C LEU A 434 -11.18 -20.53 -8.72
N GLU A 435 -10.22 -20.43 -9.63
CA GLU A 435 -9.95 -21.41 -10.68
C GLU A 435 -9.48 -22.76 -10.09
N ARG A 436 -8.71 -22.73 -9.00
CA ARG A 436 -8.28 -23.93 -8.26
C ARG A 436 -9.42 -24.60 -7.49
N MET A 437 -10.43 -23.84 -7.04
CA MET A 437 -11.63 -24.39 -6.40
C MET A 437 -12.65 -24.95 -7.42
N GLU A 438 -12.75 -24.34 -8.59
CA GLU A 438 -13.58 -24.82 -9.71
C GLU A 438 -13.08 -26.17 -10.26
N ASN A 439 -11.76 -26.33 -10.39
CA ASN A 439 -11.15 -27.58 -10.83
C ASN A 439 -11.31 -28.76 -9.84
N MET A 440 -11.57 -28.51 -8.55
CA MET A 440 -11.85 -29.59 -7.57
C MET A 440 -13.27 -30.18 -7.67
N HIS A 441 -14.17 -29.59 -8.45
CA HIS A 441 -15.59 -30.01 -8.53
C HIS A 441 -15.98 -30.71 -9.85
N ARG A 442 -15.02 -31.03 -10.72
CA ARG A 442 -15.30 -31.87 -11.90
C ARG A 442 -15.36 -33.36 -11.49
N PRO A 443 -16.50 -34.06 -11.67
CA PRO A 443 -16.54 -35.50 -11.49
C PRO A 443 -15.65 -36.18 -12.56
N MET A 444 -14.89 -37.20 -12.16
CA MET A 444 -14.10 -37.97 -13.12
C MET A 444 -15.04 -38.74 -14.06
N GLY A 445 -14.92 -38.46 -15.36
CA GLY A 445 -15.59 -39.25 -16.40
C GLY A 445 -15.05 -40.69 -16.45
N PRO A 446 -15.83 -41.66 -16.94
CA PRO A 446 -15.44 -43.06 -16.95
C PRO A 446 -14.25 -43.31 -17.91
N PRO A 447 -13.39 -44.31 -17.60
CA PRO A 447 -12.23 -44.61 -18.44
C PRO A 447 -12.66 -45.18 -19.80
N GLY A 448 -12.07 -44.65 -20.87
CA GLY A 448 -12.33 -45.11 -22.24
C GLY A 448 -11.76 -46.51 -22.49
N HIS A 449 -12.52 -47.33 -23.22
CA HIS A 449 -12.09 -48.67 -23.64
C HIS A 449 -10.83 -48.62 -24.52
N ALA A 450 -9.83 -49.43 -24.17
CA ALA A 450 -8.68 -49.68 -25.03
C ALA A 450 -9.07 -50.62 -26.18
N SER A 451 -8.81 -50.19 -27.42
CA SER A 451 -8.87 -51.04 -28.60
C SER A 451 -7.68 -51.98 -28.65
N SER A 452 -7.91 -53.30 -28.58
CA SER A 452 -6.90 -54.31 -28.85
C SER A 452 -7.33 -55.18 -30.02
N SER A 453 -6.53 -55.16 -31.08
CA SER A 453 -6.64 -56.06 -32.23
C SER A 453 -6.01 -57.41 -31.92
N ARG A 454 -6.70 -58.52 -32.21
CA ARG A 454 -6.05 -59.81 -32.56
C ARG A 454 -6.98 -60.76 -33.31
N ASP A 455 -6.34 -61.60 -34.10
CA ASP A 455 -6.92 -62.43 -35.15
C ASP A 455 -7.64 -63.71 -34.67
N VAL A 456 -8.51 -64.22 -35.56
CA VAL A 456 -8.59 -65.63 -36.04
C VAL A 456 -8.09 -66.69 -35.04
N ARG A 457 -8.90 -67.64 -34.56
CA ARG A 457 -9.80 -68.52 -35.33
C ARG A 457 -10.89 -69.13 -34.43
#